data_AF-A0A1Q9VUN0-F1
#
_entry.id   AF-A0A1Q9VUN0-F1
#
_cell.length_a   1.000
_cell.length_b   1.000
_cell.length_c   1.000
_cell.angle_alpha   90.00
_cell.angle_beta   90.00
_cell.angle_gamma   90.00
#
_symmetry.space_group_name_H-M   'P 1'
#
loop_
_entity.id
_entity.type
_entity.pdbx_description
1 polymer ?
#
loop_
_entity_poly.entity_id
_entity_poly.type
_entity_poly.pdbx_seq_one_letter_code
_entity_poly.pdbx_strand_id
1 'polypeptide(L)'
;MYCVAEKSQFQAQDRDAPVRPLHISGTGKSPRTASITDQTPLFDGLEVVNGKVDGAAKPKDRPSESLGLPHQIDRAHPDQELYMVMGNDVIHGTAEVREELISNVDF
;
A
#
# COMPACT_ATOMS: atom_id res chain seq x y z
N MET A 1 6.49 -4.65 -18.22
CA MET A 1 7.10 -3.91 -17.10
C MET A 1 6.00 -3.30 -16.26
N TYR A 2 6.00 -3.60 -14.96
CA TYR A 2 5.03 -3.14 -13.98
C TYR A 2 5.72 -2.33 -12.87
N CYS A 3 5.06 -1.29 -12.39
CA CYS A 3 5.47 -0.56 -11.18
C CYS A 3 4.47 -0.85 -10.06
N VAL A 4 4.93 -1.42 -8.96
CA VAL A 4 4.09 -1.80 -7.81
C VAL A 4 4.35 -0.84 -6.65
N ALA A 5 3.27 -0.35 -6.06
CA ALA A 5 3.30 0.48 -4.86
C ALA A 5 2.31 -0.04 -3.82
N GLU A 6 2.71 0.04 -2.56
CA GLU A 6 1.80 -0.06 -1.41
C GLU A 6 1.39 1.35 -0.99
N LYS A 7 0.12 1.49 -0.63
CA LYS A 7 -0.43 2.70 -0.06
C LYS A 7 -1.43 2.34 1.03
N SER A 8 -1.11 2.73 2.25
CA SER A 8 -2.03 2.59 3.37
C SER A 8 -3.21 3.56 3.23
N GLN A 9 -4.43 3.02 3.14
CA GLN A 9 -5.66 3.78 3.23
C GLN A 9 -6.02 4.00 4.70
N PHE A 10 -6.13 5.27 5.10
CA PHE A 10 -6.45 5.67 6.47
C PHE A 10 -7.85 6.28 6.53
N GLN A 11 -8.72 5.73 7.37
CA GLN A 11 -9.98 6.39 7.74
C GLN A 11 -9.79 7.12 9.07
N ALA A 12 -9.97 8.45 9.06
CA ALA A 12 -10.03 9.23 10.29
C ALA A 12 -11.45 9.16 10.86
N GLN A 13 -11.71 8.15 11.68
CA GLN A 13 -12.99 8.02 12.38
C GLN A 13 -12.93 8.77 13.72
N ASP A 14 -14.01 9.51 13.96
CA ASP A 14 -14.26 10.50 15.02
C ASP A 14 -13.30 11.70 15.10
N ARG A 15 -13.88 12.89 14.87
CA ARG A 15 -13.27 14.18 15.24
C ARG A 15 -13.72 14.49 16.66
N ASP A 16 -13.23 13.72 17.64
CA ASP A 16 -13.59 13.88 19.07
C ASP A 16 -13.08 15.18 19.72
N ALA A 17 -12.45 16.08 18.96
CA ALA A 17 -12.06 17.37 19.48
C ALA A 17 -13.26 18.33 19.42
N PRO A 18 -13.89 18.71 20.55
CA PRO A 18 -14.86 19.80 20.55
C PRO A 18 -14.18 21.05 20.00
N VAL A 19 -14.82 21.70 19.03
CA VAL A 19 -14.37 22.97 18.48
C VAL A 19 -14.32 23.98 19.62
N ARG A 20 -13.13 24.34 20.09
CA ARG A 20 -12.99 25.39 21.11
C ARG A 20 -13.28 26.74 20.44
N PRO A 21 -14.02 27.65 21.11
CA PRO A 21 -14.13 29.03 20.66
C PRO A 21 -12.74 29.62 20.39
N LEU A 22 -12.56 30.23 19.23
CA LEU A 22 -11.29 30.83 18.81
C LEU A 22 -10.95 31.96 19.81
N HIS A 23 -10.02 31.71 20.74
CA HIS A 23 -9.58 32.72 21.69
C HIS A 23 -8.49 33.57 21.06
N ILE A 24 -8.81 34.81 20.70
CA ILE A 24 -7.95 35.77 19.98
C ILE A 24 -6.60 36.02 20.67
N SER A 25 -6.49 35.75 21.98
CA SER A 25 -5.28 36.00 22.78
C SER A 25 -4.58 34.75 23.33
N GLY A 26 -4.93 33.53 22.88
CA GLY A 26 -4.27 32.31 23.31
C GLY A 26 -3.41 31.69 22.21
N THR A 27 -2.20 31.26 22.52
CA THR A 27 -1.46 30.30 21.67
C THR A 27 -2.21 28.97 21.68
N GLY A 28 -3.16 28.82 20.74
CA GLY A 28 -4.01 27.64 20.62
C GLY A 28 -3.16 26.40 20.39
N LYS A 29 -2.95 25.59 21.44
CA LYS A 29 -2.46 24.23 21.29
C LYS A 29 -3.59 23.40 20.68
N SER A 30 -3.41 22.95 19.45
CA SER A 30 -4.34 22.04 18.77
C SER A 30 -4.16 20.63 19.35
N PRO A 31 -5.16 20.01 20.00
CA PRO A 31 -5.16 18.57 20.18
C PRO A 31 -5.58 17.93 18.85
N ARG A 32 -4.65 17.82 17.89
CA ARG A 32 -4.85 16.99 16.70
C ARG A 32 -4.42 15.56 17.03
N THR A 33 -5.19 14.88 17.87
CA THR A 33 -5.04 13.44 18.07
C THR A 33 -6.26 12.79 17.45
N ALA A 34 -6.09 12.30 16.22
CA ALA A 34 -7.06 11.40 15.60
C ALA A 34 -6.60 9.97 15.92
N SER A 35 -7.51 9.14 16.42
CA SER A 35 -7.26 7.70 16.51
C SER A 35 -7.41 7.08 15.13
N ILE A 36 -6.37 6.39 14.68
CA ILE A 36 -6.42 5.58 13.47
C ILE A 36 -6.90 4.20 13.88
N THR A 37 -8.18 3.91 13.64
CA THR A 37 -8.79 2.64 14.07
C THR A 37 -8.63 1.55 13.00
N ASP A 38 -8.73 1.92 11.72
CA ASP A 38 -8.73 0.98 10.61
C ASP A 38 -7.75 1.43 9.51
N GLN A 39 -6.74 0.61 9.26
CA GLN A 39 -5.80 0.76 8.13
C GLN A 39 -6.02 -0.39 7.16
N THR A 40 -6.31 -0.08 5.90
CA THR A 40 -6.40 -1.07 4.83
C THR A 40 -5.29 -0.78 3.83
N PRO A 41 -4.26 -1.64 3.72
CA PRO A 41 -3.25 -1.47 2.68
C PRO A 41 -3.87 -1.72 1.29
N LEU A 42 -3.59 -0.80 0.39
CA LEU A 42 -3.88 -0.89 -1.03
C LEU A 42 -2.58 -1.20 -1.77
N PHE A 43 -2.61 -2.20 -2.64
CA PHE A 43 -1.52 -2.52 -3.55
C PHE A 43 -1.97 -2.18 -4.96
N ASP A 44 -1.19 -1.35 -5.64
CA ASP A 44 -1.47 -0.95 -7.02
C ASP A 44 -0.28 -1.30 -7.92
N GLY A 45 -0.57 -1.90 -9.07
CA GLY A 45 0.38 -2.29 -10.11
C GLY A 45 0.06 -1.56 -11.40
N LEU A 46 0.95 -0.66 -11.82
CA LEU A 46 0.84 0.08 -13.08
C LEU A 46 1.60 -0.65 -14.18
N GLU A 47 0.90 -1.10 -15.22
CA GLU A 47 1.54 -1.56 -16.46
C GLU A 47 2.01 -0.34 -17.27
N VAL A 48 3.33 -0.24 -17.46
CA VAL A 48 3.96 0.97 -18.01
C VAL A 48 3.58 1.20 -19.48
N VAL A 49 3.34 0.15 -20.24
CA VAL A 49 3.16 0.24 -21.70
C VAL A 49 1.76 0.75 -22.07
N ASN A 50 0.72 0.25 -21.41
CA ASN A 50 -0.67 0.61 -21.72
C ASN A 50 -1.29 1.58 -20.72
N GLY A 51 -0.62 1.86 -19.59
CA GLY A 51 -1.13 2.73 -18.53
C GLY A 51 -2.25 2.11 -17.69
N LYS A 52 -2.46 0.79 -17.77
CA LYS A 52 -3.45 0.06 -16.98
C LYS A 52 -2.98 -0.06 -15.54
N VAL A 53 -3.90 0.18 -14.60
CA VAL A 53 -3.65 0.00 -13.16
C VAL A 53 -4.49 -1.17 -12.67
N ASP A 54 -3.81 -2.19 -12.13
CA ASP A 54 -4.42 -3.27 -11.38
C ASP A 54 -4.28 -2.99 -9.89
N GLY A 55 -5.37 -3.11 -9.13
CA GLY A 55 -5.41 -2.79 -7.71
C GLY A 55 -5.95 -3.93 -6.86
N ALA A 56 -5.39 -4.11 -5.67
CA ALA A 56 -5.84 -5.08 -4.67
C ALA A 56 -5.81 -4.48 -3.26
N ALA A 57 -6.96 -4.44 -2.60
CA ALA A 57 -7.03 -4.15 -1.17
C ALA A 57 -6.78 -5.43 -0.36
N LYS A 58 -5.91 -5.35 0.65
CA LYS A 58 -5.63 -6.48 1.55
C LYS A 58 -6.05 -6.15 2.97
N PRO A 59 -6.53 -7.12 3.75
CA PRO A 59 -6.99 -6.87 5.11
C PRO A 59 -5.86 -6.40 6.04
N LYS A 60 -4.61 -6.83 5.83
CA LYS A 60 -3.46 -6.41 6.65
C LYS A 60 -2.21 -6.24 5.81
N ASP A 61 -1.29 -5.45 6.36
CA ASP A 61 -0.02 -5.17 5.70
C ASP A 61 1.01 -6.22 6.12
N ARG A 62 1.11 -7.32 5.34
CA ARG A 62 1.96 -8.47 5.62
C ARG A 62 2.70 -8.97 4.38
N PRO A 63 3.88 -9.62 4.54
CA PRO A 63 4.62 -10.26 3.46
C PRO A 63 3.77 -11.11 2.52
N SER A 64 3.02 -12.07 3.08
CA SER A 64 2.15 -12.96 2.30
C SER A 64 0.99 -12.25 1.59
N GLU A 65 0.50 -11.13 2.13
CA GLU A 65 -0.57 -10.36 1.51
C GLU A 65 -0.02 -9.47 0.37
N SER A 66 1.22 -8.99 0.50
CA SER A 66 1.90 -8.16 -0.51
C SER A 66 2.19 -8.91 -1.83
N LEU A 67 2.41 -10.23 -1.75
CA LEU A 67 2.63 -11.10 -2.93
C LEU A 67 1.34 -11.42 -3.68
N GLY A 68 0.18 -11.12 -3.09
CA GLY A 68 -1.11 -11.42 -3.70
C GLY A 68 -1.36 -10.68 -5.02
N LEU A 69 -0.86 -9.44 -5.16
CA LEU A 69 -0.97 -8.68 -6.41
C LEU A 69 0.04 -9.18 -7.47
N PRO A 70 1.34 -9.37 -7.17
CA PRO A 70 2.27 -10.03 -8.08
C PRO A 70 1.73 -11.35 -8.66
N HIS A 71 1.18 -12.24 -7.82
CA HIS A 71 0.58 -13.50 -8.28
C HIS A 71 -0.68 -13.33 -9.14
N GLN A 72 -1.39 -12.21 -9.00
CA GLN A 72 -2.54 -11.92 -9.85
C GLN A 72 -2.09 -11.43 -11.22
N ILE A 73 -1.05 -10.59 -11.26
CA ILE A 73 -0.46 -10.08 -12.51
C ILE A 73 0.17 -11.24 -13.28
N ASP A 74 0.97 -12.08 -12.61
CA ASP A 74 1.60 -13.26 -13.20
C ASP A 74 0.58 -14.19 -13.87
N ARG A 75 -0.48 -14.57 -13.15
CA ARG A 75 -1.57 -15.40 -13.71
C ARG A 75 -2.31 -14.75 -14.88
N ALA A 76 -2.31 -13.43 -14.99
CA ALA A 76 -2.93 -12.73 -16.11
C ALA A 76 -2.02 -12.71 -17.36
N HIS A 77 -0.72 -12.98 -17.20
CA HIS A 77 0.30 -12.90 -18.24
C HIS A 77 1.22 -14.15 -18.28
N PRO A 78 0.68 -15.37 -18.42
CA PRO A 78 1.43 -16.63 -18.22
C PRO A 78 2.55 -16.90 -19.24
N ASP A 79 2.56 -16.21 -20.39
CA ASP A 79 3.53 -16.42 -21.47
C ASP A 79 4.50 -15.23 -21.64
N GLN A 80 4.59 -14.33 -20.65
CA GLN A 80 5.36 -13.09 -20.74
C GLN A 80 6.34 -12.94 -19.57
N GLU A 81 7.57 -12.53 -19.88
CA GLU A 81 8.54 -12.12 -18.86
C GLU A 81 8.14 -10.73 -18.28
N LEU A 82 7.86 -10.71 -16.99
CA LEU A 82 7.34 -9.59 -16.22
C LEU A 82 8.44 -8.91 -15.39
N TYR A 83 8.97 -7.82 -15.91
CA TYR A 83 9.83 -6.94 -15.13
C TYR A 83 9.01 -6.11 -14.12
N MET A 84 9.20 -6.31 -12.82
CA MET A 84 8.56 -5.52 -11.76
C MET A 84 9.53 -4.55 -11.06
N VAL A 85 9.08 -3.30 -10.87
CA VAL A 85 9.73 -2.30 -10.03
C VAL A 85 8.83 -2.06 -8.82
N MET A 86 9.30 -2.39 -7.63
CA MET A 86 8.51 -2.21 -6.41
C MET A 86 9.01 -1.02 -5.59
N GLY A 87 8.08 -0.33 -4.93
CA GLY A 87 8.38 0.70 -3.95
C GLY A 87 9.22 0.16 -2.78
N ASN A 88 9.93 1.05 -2.09
CA ASN A 88 10.76 0.70 -0.93
C ASN A 88 9.94 0.62 0.36
N ASP A 89 8.87 -0.18 0.34
CA ASP A 89 8.18 -0.52 1.58
C ASP A 89 8.97 -1.59 2.37
N VAL A 90 8.88 -1.54 3.70
CA VAL A 90 9.58 -2.47 4.60
C VAL A 90 9.21 -3.92 4.29
N ILE A 91 7.97 -4.18 3.90
CA ILE A 91 7.48 -5.53 3.61
C ILE A 91 8.09 -6.08 2.31
N HIS A 92 8.23 -5.25 1.29
CA HIS A 92 8.92 -5.61 0.04
C HIS A 92 10.41 -5.91 0.25
N GLY A 93 11.00 -5.34 1.31
CA GLY A 93 12.37 -5.60 1.71
C GLY A 93 12.59 -6.90 2.49
N THR A 94 11.53 -7.61 2.91
CA THR A 94 11.66 -8.82 3.72
C THR A 94 12.31 -9.97 2.96
N ALA A 95 13.03 -10.84 3.68
CA ALA A 95 13.71 -11.99 3.09
C ALA A 95 12.71 -12.92 2.38
N GLU A 96 11.55 -13.17 3.00
CA GLU A 96 10.47 -13.98 2.42
C GLU A 96 10.02 -13.46 1.04
N VAL A 97 9.66 -12.17 0.96
CA VAL A 97 9.21 -11.56 -0.30
C VAL A 97 10.32 -11.56 -1.35
N ARG A 98 11.56 -11.28 -0.95
CA ARG A 98 12.70 -11.30 -1.86
C ARG A 98 13.03 -12.70 -2.37
N GLU A 99 13.05 -13.69 -1.48
CA GLU A 99 13.32 -15.08 -1.82
C GLU A 99 12.24 -15.61 -2.76
N GLU A 100 10.97 -15.28 -2.53
CA GLU A 100 9.88 -15.68 -3.43
C GLU A 100 9.98 -15.01 -4.80
N LEU A 101 10.32 -13.71 -4.84
CA LEU A 101 10.54 -12.98 -6.09
C LEU A 101 11.76 -13.47 -6.88
N ILE A 102 12.77 -14.01 -6.21
CA ILE A 102 13.98 -14.55 -6.85
C ILE A 102 13.80 -16.04 -7.22
N SER A 103 13.11 -16.81 -6.39
CA SER A 103 12.93 -18.26 -6.52
C SER A 103 11.95 -18.61 -7.63
N ASN A 104 10.93 -17.78 -7.86
CA ASN A 104 9.99 -17.98 -8.95
C ASN A 104 10.58 -17.38 -10.22
N VAL A 105 11.51 -18.08 -10.87
CA VAL A 105 12.10 -17.68 -12.17
C VAL A 105 11.11 -17.84 -13.34
N ASP A 106 9.82 -18.05 -13.04
CA ASP A 106 8.70 -17.85 -13.97
C ASP A 106 8.18 -16.40 -13.92
N PHE A 107 8.94 -15.45 -13.36
CA PHE A 107 8.81 -14.01 -13.64
C PHE A 107 9.42 -13.65 -15.00
#